data_AF-A0A978V3G3-F1
#
_entry.id   AF-A0A978V3G3-F1
#
_cell.length_a   1.000
_cell.length_b   1.000
_cell.length_c   1.000
_cell.angle_alpha   90.00
_cell.angle_beta   90.00
_cell.angle_gamma   90.00
#
_symmetry.space_group_name_H-M   'P 1'
#
loop_
_entity.id
_entity.type
_entity.pdbx_description
1 polymer ?
#
loop_
_entity_poly.entity_id
_entity_poly.type
_entity_poly.pdbx_seq_one_letter_code
_entity_poly.pdbx_strand_id
1 'polypeptide(L)'
;MWKIKFGGSAEEPYLFSTNNFHGRQTWEYDADAGTPEARAQVEKARQYFYQNRYNVKPCSDHLCRFQLLREKEFKQSIPQEKVDDDDEKISYKTADATMRRAINFWCALQSPHGHWPALNAGVMFYVPPFNEDGGWGLHIEGPSMMMCTVLNYLAMRILGEGPDGGLNNACSRARKWILDRGGAMYSGSWGKTWMAILGVYDWEGSNPMPPEFWFHQTLVPLQPSKMFCYCRLTFMPMPYFYGKRFVGPITPLIQQLREEIYNQPYNQIKWPRVRHFCAKEDNYYPHGRLQRLMWDGFYYVAEPLLNSRFFRRIRESAVQKAIDYIHYEDENSRYITIGCVEKTNCSISFVFNFEDDSAREFSTLERGTTYHHKLAVSGSILAACNGGIVSLEKINGGDTSDENRHQSSLDIKICGELNPKLKKIYGSKGGFCLVESTKGDLLMVCQIDDSRHAFKIVELNGRFKHVPIANLDGHSLFVGKNHSILVLASKYPGCRPNSIYFSTAPTEPWRLRHENNLKYEFKIQEFNLEDGSIRYYSTVETRTSFQNILAVAGPVPWIVPSMKF
;
A
#
# COMPACT_ATOMS: atom_id res chain seq x y z
N MET A 1 13.50 22.28 -13.20
CA MET A 1 13.18 20.91 -13.61
C MET A 1 13.06 20.03 -12.37
N TRP A 2 12.07 19.14 -12.32
CA TRP A 2 11.97 18.15 -11.23
C TRP A 2 13.07 17.09 -11.37
N LYS A 3 13.74 16.73 -10.27
CA LYS A 3 14.78 15.70 -10.18
C LYS A 3 14.33 14.59 -9.25
N ILE A 4 14.60 13.33 -9.62
CA ILE A 4 14.43 12.20 -8.72
C ILE A 4 15.63 12.13 -7.76
N LYS A 5 15.35 11.95 -6.47
CA LYS A 5 16.35 11.78 -5.41
C LYS A 5 16.17 10.42 -4.76
N PHE A 6 17.28 9.72 -4.52
CA PHE A 6 17.30 8.46 -3.80
C PHE A 6 17.89 8.69 -2.41
N GLY A 7 17.24 8.17 -1.37
CA GLY A 7 17.68 8.35 0.03
C GLY A 7 17.30 9.68 0.67
N GLY A 8 18.01 10.04 1.73
CA GLY A 8 17.89 11.30 2.47
C GLY A 8 19.25 11.75 3.00
N SER A 9 19.40 13.02 3.38
CA SER A 9 20.59 13.52 4.09
C SER A 9 20.50 13.15 5.56
N ALA A 10 21.61 12.69 6.15
CA ALA A 10 21.71 12.33 7.57
C ALA A 10 21.63 13.54 8.52
N GLU A 11 21.44 14.75 7.99
CA GLU A 11 21.51 16.02 8.71
C GLU A 11 20.14 16.54 9.18
N GLU A 12 19.02 15.88 8.84
CA GLU A 12 17.67 16.23 9.29
C GLU A 12 17.38 15.53 10.64
N PRO A 13 17.41 16.23 11.79
CA PRO A 13 17.34 15.61 13.13
C PRO A 13 16.03 14.86 13.42
N TYR A 14 15.00 15.10 12.61
CA TYR A 14 13.67 14.52 12.77
C TYR A 14 13.36 13.41 11.75
N LEU A 15 14.27 13.18 10.79
CA LEU A 15 14.25 12.01 9.91
C LEU A 15 15.15 10.92 10.49
N PHE A 16 14.54 9.77 10.80
CA PHE A 16 15.26 8.58 11.25
C PHE A 16 14.93 7.37 10.39
N SER A 17 15.95 6.67 9.90
CA SER A 17 15.81 5.38 9.24
C SER A 17 16.78 4.35 9.82
N THR A 18 16.33 3.11 9.99
CA THR A 18 17.18 1.97 10.33
C THR A 18 18.07 1.50 9.18
N ASN A 19 17.78 1.94 7.95
CA ASN A 19 18.54 1.55 6.75
C ASN A 19 19.14 2.77 6.03
N ASN A 20 19.36 3.88 6.74
CA ASN A 20 19.91 5.12 6.17
C ASN A 20 19.14 5.61 4.92
N PHE A 21 17.81 5.49 4.95
CA PHE A 21 16.88 5.82 3.86
C PHE A 21 17.12 5.05 2.55
N HIS A 22 17.84 3.94 2.60
CA HIS A 22 18.01 3.07 1.44
C HIS A 22 16.63 2.59 0.95
N GLY A 23 16.41 2.60 -0.36
CA GLY A 23 15.08 2.35 -0.93
C GLY A 23 14.12 3.56 -0.92
N ARG A 24 14.44 4.70 -0.28
CA ARG A 24 13.59 5.90 -0.38
C ARG A 24 13.78 6.55 -1.76
N GLN A 25 12.68 7.00 -2.34
CA GLN A 25 12.66 7.85 -3.54
C GLN A 25 11.77 9.08 -3.29
N THR A 26 12.24 10.25 -3.69
CA THR A 26 11.49 11.52 -3.64
C THR A 26 11.74 12.34 -4.90
N TRP A 27 10.97 13.40 -5.11
CA TRP A 27 11.19 14.35 -6.20
C TRP A 27 11.38 15.76 -5.63
N GLU A 28 12.41 16.45 -6.10
CA GLU A 28 12.71 17.83 -5.74
C GLU A 28 12.65 18.72 -6.98
N TYR A 29 12.17 19.96 -6.83
CA TYR A 29 12.19 20.93 -7.92
C TYR A 29 13.43 21.81 -7.80
N ASP A 30 14.23 21.84 -8.86
CA ASP A 30 15.42 22.69 -8.97
C ASP A 30 15.26 23.57 -10.21
N ALA A 31 15.19 24.90 -10.04
CA ALA A 31 14.97 25.84 -11.14
C ALA A 31 16.13 25.86 -12.16
N ASP A 32 17.33 25.52 -11.72
CA ASP A 32 18.59 25.57 -12.49
C ASP A 32 18.98 24.19 -13.06
N ALA A 33 18.31 23.13 -12.60
CA ALA A 33 18.49 21.76 -13.12
C ALA A 33 18.26 21.60 -14.63
N GLY A 34 19.19 20.88 -15.28
CA GLY A 34 19.06 20.32 -16.63
C GLY A 34 19.34 21.31 -17.75
N THR A 35 19.90 20.81 -18.86
CA THR A 35 20.17 21.61 -20.06
C THR A 35 18.86 22.10 -20.72
N PRO A 36 18.90 23.13 -21.58
CA PRO A 36 17.72 23.58 -22.33
C PRO A 36 17.03 22.43 -23.09
N GLU A 37 17.80 21.52 -23.69
CA GLU A 37 17.30 20.36 -24.43
C GLU A 37 16.61 19.36 -23.50
N ALA A 38 17.19 19.13 -22.31
CA ALA A 38 16.61 18.27 -21.29
C ALA A 38 15.24 18.80 -20.83
N ARG A 39 15.14 20.11 -20.58
CA ARG A 39 13.90 20.77 -20.18
C ARG A 39 12.86 20.70 -21.30
N ALA A 40 13.28 20.94 -22.55
CA ALA A 40 12.41 20.84 -23.71
C ALA A 40 11.86 19.42 -23.93
N GLN A 41 12.67 18.37 -23.69
CA GLN A 41 12.20 16.98 -23.77
C GLN A 41 11.16 16.65 -22.70
N VAL A 42 11.37 17.10 -21.45
CA VAL A 42 10.41 16.94 -20.36
C VAL A 42 9.09 17.64 -20.70
N GLU A 43 9.16 18.85 -21.23
CA GLU A 43 7.97 19.61 -21.62
C GLU A 43 7.24 18.97 -22.81
N LYS A 44 7.98 18.49 -23.81
CA LYS A 44 7.41 17.72 -24.93
C LYS A 44 6.68 16.47 -24.46
N ALA A 45 7.23 15.75 -23.49
CA ALA A 45 6.57 14.59 -22.89
C ALA A 45 5.27 14.98 -22.17
N ARG A 46 5.27 16.08 -21.42
CA ARG A 46 4.07 16.63 -20.74
C ARG A 46 2.98 17.00 -21.75
N GLN A 47 3.35 17.71 -22.82
CA GLN A 47 2.41 18.11 -23.88
C GLN A 47 1.86 16.89 -24.63
N TYR A 48 2.70 15.91 -24.94
CA TYR A 48 2.28 14.67 -25.57
C TYR A 48 1.26 13.92 -24.72
N PHE A 49 1.54 13.72 -23.43
CA PHE A 49 0.58 13.12 -22.50
C PHE A 49 -0.73 13.89 -22.53
N TYR A 50 -0.66 15.23 -22.45
CA TYR A 50 -1.86 16.05 -22.42
C TYR A 50 -2.73 15.90 -23.68
N GLN A 51 -2.13 15.95 -24.87
CA GLN A 51 -2.85 15.78 -26.14
C GLN A 51 -3.46 14.39 -26.27
N ASN A 52 -2.86 13.38 -25.65
CA ASN A 52 -3.25 11.98 -25.77
C ASN A 52 -3.87 11.41 -24.49
N ARG A 53 -4.21 12.23 -23.50
CA ARG A 53 -4.52 11.79 -22.11
C ARG A 53 -5.70 10.83 -21.97
N TYR A 54 -6.56 10.76 -22.98
CA TYR A 54 -7.68 9.81 -23.05
C TYR A 54 -7.28 8.46 -23.70
N ASN A 55 -6.12 8.43 -24.37
CA ASN A 55 -5.55 7.27 -25.05
C ASN A 55 -4.31 6.71 -24.35
N VAL A 56 -3.70 7.45 -23.42
CA VAL A 56 -2.49 7.02 -22.70
C VAL A 56 -2.67 7.09 -21.20
N LYS A 57 -2.12 6.10 -20.48
CA LYS A 57 -2.22 6.06 -19.02
C LYS A 57 -1.29 7.12 -18.38
N PRO A 58 -1.73 7.83 -17.32
CA PRO A 58 -0.95 8.87 -16.63
C PRO A 58 0.30 8.33 -15.93
N CYS A 59 0.31 7.06 -15.54
CA CYS A 59 1.33 6.43 -14.71
C CYS A 59 2.39 5.66 -15.52
N SER A 60 3.16 6.36 -16.36
CA SER A 60 4.15 5.71 -17.25
C SER A 60 5.61 5.76 -16.76
N ASP A 61 5.87 6.28 -15.54
CA ASP A 61 7.22 6.54 -14.98
C ASP A 61 8.17 7.27 -15.93
N HIS A 62 7.65 7.96 -16.95
CA HIS A 62 8.43 8.38 -18.10
C HIS A 62 9.55 9.36 -17.71
N LEU A 63 9.25 10.29 -16.79
CA LEU A 63 10.23 11.24 -16.27
C LEU A 63 11.33 10.53 -15.46
N CYS A 64 10.98 9.52 -14.66
CA CYS A 64 11.95 8.72 -13.91
C CYS A 64 12.87 7.95 -14.86
N ARG A 65 12.30 7.26 -15.84
CA ARG A 65 13.04 6.51 -16.87
C ARG A 65 13.99 7.43 -17.64
N PHE A 66 13.54 8.62 -18.03
CA PHE A 66 14.41 9.57 -18.72
C PHE A 66 15.64 9.97 -17.91
N GLN A 67 15.49 10.23 -16.62
CA GLN A 67 16.62 10.63 -15.78
C GLN A 67 17.59 9.47 -15.57
N LEU A 68 17.11 8.29 -15.21
CA LEU A 68 17.95 7.11 -14.96
C LEU A 68 18.69 6.62 -16.22
N LEU A 69 18.00 6.57 -17.35
CA LEU A 69 18.62 6.14 -18.61
C LEU A 69 19.68 7.16 -19.08
N ARG A 70 19.43 8.46 -18.88
CA ARG A 70 20.37 9.50 -19.26
C ARG A 70 21.61 9.50 -18.36
N GLU A 71 21.43 9.38 -17.05
CA GLU A 71 22.53 9.30 -16.08
C GLU A 71 23.49 8.14 -16.39
N LYS A 72 22.94 7.01 -16.87
CA LYS A 72 23.72 5.83 -17.26
C LYS A 72 24.16 5.83 -18.72
N GLU A 73 23.93 6.92 -19.44
CA GLU A 73 24.18 7.06 -20.89
C GLU A 73 23.65 5.86 -21.70
N PHE A 74 22.53 5.29 -21.27
CA PHE A 74 22.05 4.02 -21.76
C PHE A 74 21.62 4.12 -23.22
N LYS A 75 22.14 3.20 -24.04
CA LYS A 75 21.73 3.00 -25.43
C LYS A 75 21.25 1.56 -25.59
N GLN A 76 20.02 1.40 -26.06
CA GLN A 76 19.49 0.07 -26.35
C GLN A 76 20.16 -0.48 -27.62
N SER A 77 21.13 -1.37 -27.45
CA SER A 77 21.88 -2.00 -28.55
C SER A 77 21.18 -3.23 -29.12
N ILE A 78 20.21 -3.80 -28.41
CA ILE A 78 19.48 -4.99 -28.85
C ILE A 78 18.27 -4.55 -29.70
N PRO A 79 18.20 -4.95 -30.99
CA PRO A 79 17.09 -4.60 -31.87
C PRO A 79 15.74 -5.07 -31.33
N GLN A 80 14.69 -4.32 -31.63
CA GLN A 80 13.33 -4.76 -31.34
C GLN A 80 12.87 -5.72 -32.44
N GLU A 81 12.59 -6.97 -32.07
CA GLU A 81 11.93 -7.92 -32.96
C GLU A 81 10.46 -7.52 -33.11
N LYS A 82 9.96 -7.46 -34.36
CA LYS A 82 8.54 -7.34 -34.64
C LYS A 82 7.96 -8.74 -34.74
N VAL A 83 6.87 -8.96 -34.02
CA VAL A 83 6.05 -10.17 -34.15
C VAL A 83 4.75 -9.66 -34.75
N ASP A 84 4.37 -10.16 -35.93
CA ASP A 84 3.09 -9.82 -36.55
C ASP A 84 1.94 -10.43 -35.73
N ASP A 85 0.75 -9.84 -35.80
CA ASP A 85 -0.43 -10.27 -35.01
C ASP A 85 -1.00 -11.63 -35.47
N ASP A 86 -0.56 -12.13 -36.62
CA ASP A 86 -0.88 -13.47 -37.08
C ASP A 86 -0.09 -14.49 -36.25
N ASP A 87 -0.72 -15.60 -35.86
CA ASP A 87 -0.23 -16.69 -34.97
C ASP A 87 1.06 -17.42 -35.47
N GLU A 88 2.01 -16.73 -36.11
CA GLU A 88 3.35 -17.24 -36.33
C GLU A 88 3.96 -17.66 -34.99
N LYS A 89 4.40 -18.91 -34.94
CA LYS A 89 5.02 -19.51 -33.77
C LYS A 89 6.25 -18.67 -33.38
N ILE A 90 6.11 -17.87 -32.33
CA ILE A 90 7.21 -17.12 -31.69
C ILE A 90 8.41 -18.07 -31.53
N SER A 91 9.48 -17.81 -32.29
CA SER A 91 10.67 -18.66 -32.24
C SER A 91 11.39 -18.47 -30.91
N TYR A 92 12.12 -19.50 -30.45
CA TYR A 92 12.97 -19.37 -29.26
C TYR A 92 13.96 -18.20 -29.39
N LYS A 93 14.49 -17.97 -30.61
CA LYS A 93 15.41 -16.86 -30.89
C LYS A 93 14.73 -15.50 -30.69
N THR A 94 13.50 -15.35 -31.18
CA THR A 94 12.69 -14.15 -31.00
C THR A 94 12.42 -13.90 -29.52
N ALA A 95 12.07 -14.94 -28.76
CA ALA A 95 11.85 -14.86 -27.32
C ALA A 95 13.13 -14.51 -26.55
N ASP A 96 14.26 -15.16 -26.83
CA ASP A 96 15.56 -14.89 -26.20
C ASP A 96 16.03 -13.45 -26.46
N ALA A 97 15.97 -12.98 -27.72
CA ALA A 97 16.33 -11.62 -28.09
C ALA A 97 15.44 -10.58 -27.37
N THR A 98 14.12 -10.82 -27.36
CA THR A 98 13.14 -9.95 -26.68
C THR A 98 13.41 -9.89 -25.17
N MET A 99 13.67 -11.03 -24.55
CA MET A 99 13.95 -11.12 -23.11
C MET A 99 15.27 -10.43 -22.76
N ARG A 100 16.34 -10.65 -23.52
CA ARG A 100 17.63 -9.95 -23.33
C ARG A 100 17.47 -8.44 -23.45
N ARG A 101 16.71 -7.98 -24.46
CA ARG A 101 16.40 -6.57 -24.64
C ARG A 101 15.67 -5.98 -23.45
N ALA A 102 14.66 -6.70 -22.94
CA ALA A 102 13.88 -6.29 -21.78
C ALA A 102 14.74 -6.24 -20.51
N ILE A 103 15.52 -7.30 -20.23
CA ILE A 103 16.43 -7.35 -19.07
C ILE A 103 17.44 -6.20 -19.14
N ASN A 104 18.09 -5.99 -20.29
CA ASN A 104 19.06 -4.90 -20.47
C ASN A 104 18.44 -3.53 -20.14
N PHE A 105 17.21 -3.30 -20.62
CA PHE A 105 16.46 -2.08 -20.31
C PHE A 105 16.10 -1.97 -18.82
N TRP A 106 15.60 -3.04 -18.20
CA TRP A 106 15.22 -3.03 -16.78
C TRP A 106 16.44 -2.87 -15.86
N CYS A 107 17.57 -3.52 -16.15
CA CYS A 107 18.82 -3.30 -15.41
C CYS A 107 19.26 -1.83 -15.45
N ALA A 108 19.11 -1.17 -16.60
CA ALA A 108 19.39 0.26 -16.72
C ALA A 108 18.42 1.13 -15.89
N LEU A 109 17.23 0.66 -15.54
CA LEU A 109 16.29 1.38 -14.67
C LEU A 109 16.47 1.10 -13.17
N GLN A 110 17.38 0.23 -12.76
CA GLN A 110 17.64 -0.02 -11.34
C GLN A 110 18.24 1.24 -10.69
N SER A 111 17.71 1.67 -9.55
CA SER A 111 18.27 2.80 -8.79
C SER A 111 19.69 2.51 -8.28
N PRO A 112 20.44 3.55 -7.86
CA PRO A 112 21.70 3.36 -7.13
C PRO A 112 21.54 2.53 -5.86
N HIS A 113 20.34 2.45 -5.29
CA HIS A 113 20.00 1.66 -4.09
C HIS A 113 19.48 0.24 -4.43
N GLY A 114 19.66 -0.26 -5.65
CA GLY A 114 19.31 -1.64 -6.02
C GLY A 114 17.81 -1.92 -6.23
N HIS A 115 16.92 -1.02 -5.82
CA HIS A 115 15.47 -1.14 -6.08
C HIS A 115 15.08 -0.53 -7.43
N TRP A 116 13.90 -0.88 -7.94
CA TRP A 116 13.29 -0.22 -9.11
C TRP A 116 12.30 0.84 -8.65
N PRO A 117 12.53 2.11 -8.99
CA PRO A 117 11.58 3.14 -8.66
C PRO A 117 10.31 2.99 -9.48
N ALA A 118 9.17 3.15 -8.83
CA ALA A 118 7.87 3.05 -9.47
C ALA A 118 6.86 4.03 -8.86
N LEU A 119 6.07 4.66 -9.73
CA LEU A 119 4.83 5.30 -9.36
C LEU A 119 3.82 4.23 -8.94
N ASN A 120 3.41 4.29 -7.68
CA ASN A 120 2.35 3.44 -7.14
C ASN A 120 1.20 4.35 -6.70
N ALA A 121 0.48 4.88 -7.67
CA ALA A 121 -0.63 5.80 -7.42
C ALA A 121 -1.77 5.07 -6.67
N GLY A 122 -2.38 5.75 -5.71
CA GLY A 122 -3.53 5.24 -4.97
C GLY A 122 -4.87 5.73 -5.52
N VAL A 123 -5.87 5.72 -4.64
CA VAL A 123 -7.18 6.33 -4.90
C VAL A 123 -7.02 7.81 -5.24
N MET A 124 -7.73 8.29 -6.26
CA MET A 124 -7.60 9.65 -6.77
C MET A 124 -8.25 10.67 -5.86
N PHE A 125 -7.51 11.09 -4.85
CA PHE A 125 -7.66 12.39 -4.24
C PHE A 125 -6.52 13.26 -4.82
N TYR A 126 -6.85 14.39 -5.44
CA TYR A 126 -5.93 15.47 -5.86
C TYR A 126 -5.26 15.41 -7.24
N VAL A 127 -5.64 14.54 -8.20
CA VAL A 127 -4.89 14.46 -9.48
C VAL A 127 -5.70 14.00 -10.71
N PRO A 128 -5.38 14.51 -11.93
CA PRO A 128 -5.86 13.96 -13.21
C PRO A 128 -5.70 12.44 -13.37
N PRO A 129 -6.53 11.80 -14.23
CA PRO A 129 -7.26 12.42 -15.34
C PRO A 129 -8.64 12.94 -14.93
N PHE A 130 -8.91 14.18 -15.35
CA PHE A 130 -10.23 14.78 -15.33
C PHE A 130 -11.07 14.17 -16.46
N ASN A 131 -12.19 13.55 -16.12
CA ASN A 131 -13.02 12.86 -17.10
C ASN A 131 -13.69 13.86 -18.06
N GLU A 132 -14.05 13.39 -19.25
CA GLU A 132 -14.72 14.22 -20.26
C GLU A 132 -16.08 14.73 -19.78
N ASP A 133 -16.76 13.99 -18.91
CA ASP A 133 -18.02 14.38 -18.31
C ASP A 133 -17.88 15.53 -17.29
N GLY A 134 -16.64 15.87 -16.89
CA GLY A 134 -16.36 16.93 -15.94
C GLY A 134 -16.24 16.47 -14.49
N GLY A 135 -16.04 15.18 -14.22
CA GLY A 135 -15.80 14.66 -12.86
C GLY A 135 -14.48 13.89 -12.70
N TRP A 136 -14.33 13.25 -11.52
CA TRP A 136 -13.23 12.33 -11.21
C TRP A 136 -13.76 11.01 -10.64
N GLY A 137 -13.15 9.90 -11.05
CA GLY A 137 -13.43 8.58 -10.48
C GLY A 137 -12.54 8.21 -9.31
N LEU A 138 -12.80 7.03 -8.73
CA LEU A 138 -11.99 6.48 -7.63
C LEU A 138 -10.54 6.16 -8.05
N HIS A 139 -10.36 5.76 -9.31
CA HIS A 139 -9.07 5.48 -9.93
C HIS A 139 -9.04 6.07 -11.35
N ILE A 140 -7.86 6.11 -11.96
CA ILE A 140 -7.61 6.75 -13.27
C ILE A 140 -8.44 6.18 -14.44
N GLU A 141 -9.02 4.99 -14.29
CA GLU A 141 -9.85 4.31 -15.29
C GLU A 141 -11.33 4.25 -14.86
N GLY A 142 -11.66 4.84 -13.70
CA GLY A 142 -12.98 4.76 -13.10
C GLY A 142 -13.91 5.85 -13.62
N PRO A 143 -15.23 5.58 -13.69
CA PRO A 143 -16.22 6.61 -13.98
C PRO A 143 -16.24 7.66 -12.87
N SER A 144 -16.72 8.86 -13.20
CA SER A 144 -16.83 9.95 -12.24
C SER A 144 -17.75 9.62 -11.07
N MET A 145 -17.32 10.00 -9.87
CA MET A 145 -17.96 9.74 -8.58
C MET A 145 -18.13 11.05 -7.80
N MET A 146 -19.18 11.15 -7.00
CA MET A 146 -19.50 12.34 -6.21
C MET A 146 -18.41 12.64 -5.20
N MET A 147 -18.04 11.67 -4.37
CA MET A 147 -16.96 11.84 -3.39
C MET A 147 -15.67 12.36 -4.05
N CYS A 148 -15.20 11.69 -5.09
CA CYS A 148 -13.94 12.04 -5.75
C CYS A 148 -14.03 13.40 -6.46
N THR A 149 -15.15 13.70 -7.11
CA THR A 149 -15.33 14.98 -7.81
C THR A 149 -15.38 16.15 -6.84
N VAL A 150 -16.12 16.02 -5.72
CA VAL A 150 -16.19 17.06 -4.70
C VAL A 150 -14.82 17.29 -4.05
N LEU A 151 -14.12 16.22 -3.66
CA LEU A 151 -12.80 16.36 -3.02
C LEU A 151 -11.75 16.97 -3.97
N ASN A 152 -11.75 16.60 -5.26
CA ASN A 152 -10.85 17.22 -6.25
C ASN A 152 -11.26 18.67 -6.58
N TYR A 153 -12.55 19.01 -6.53
CA TYR A 153 -12.97 20.41 -6.64
C TYR A 153 -12.46 21.24 -5.46
N LEU A 154 -12.71 20.79 -4.23
CA LEU A 154 -12.24 21.44 -3.00
C LEU A 154 -10.72 21.61 -3.00
N ALA A 155 -10.00 20.58 -3.43
CA ALA A 155 -8.55 20.60 -3.62
C ALA A 155 -8.07 21.76 -4.50
N MET A 156 -8.60 21.87 -5.72
CA MET A 156 -8.19 22.91 -6.66
C MET A 156 -8.45 24.30 -6.07
N ARG A 157 -9.60 24.48 -5.42
CA ARG A 157 -9.97 25.75 -4.77
C ARG A 157 -9.01 26.10 -3.62
N ILE A 158 -8.62 25.12 -2.80
CA ILE A 158 -7.63 25.31 -1.72
C ILE A 158 -6.23 25.61 -2.28
N LEU A 159 -5.87 25.03 -3.43
CA LEU A 159 -4.61 25.28 -4.12
C LEU A 159 -4.57 26.63 -4.88
N GLY A 160 -5.65 27.43 -4.81
CA GLY A 160 -5.70 28.80 -5.33
C GLY A 160 -6.41 28.96 -6.67
N GLU A 161 -6.92 27.87 -7.27
CA GLU A 161 -7.73 27.98 -8.50
C GLU A 161 -9.06 28.66 -8.21
N GLY A 162 -9.49 29.55 -9.10
CA GLY A 162 -10.80 30.22 -9.04
C GLY A 162 -11.99 29.26 -9.24
N PRO A 163 -13.24 29.71 -8.97
CA PRO A 163 -14.45 28.92 -9.23
C PRO A 163 -14.62 28.52 -10.71
N ASP A 164 -14.08 29.34 -11.62
CA ASP A 164 -14.01 29.08 -13.05
C ASP A 164 -12.57 28.82 -13.52
N GLY A 165 -11.68 28.54 -12.58
CA GLY A 165 -10.27 28.25 -12.82
C GLY A 165 -9.99 26.80 -13.22
N GLY A 166 -8.70 26.47 -13.25
CA GLY A 166 -8.19 25.19 -13.70
C GLY A 166 -8.16 25.06 -15.22
N LEU A 167 -7.28 24.18 -15.70
CA LEU A 167 -7.10 23.93 -17.13
C LEU A 167 -8.42 23.47 -17.79
N ASN A 168 -8.81 24.12 -18.90
CA ASN A 168 -10.10 23.91 -19.58
C ASN A 168 -11.33 24.10 -18.68
N ASN A 169 -11.30 25.10 -17.78
CA ASN A 169 -12.39 25.41 -16.85
C ASN A 169 -12.78 24.20 -15.98
N ALA A 170 -11.76 23.46 -15.51
CA ALA A 170 -11.97 22.24 -14.73
C ALA A 170 -12.84 22.47 -13.50
N CYS A 171 -12.64 23.59 -12.78
CA CYS A 171 -13.47 23.94 -11.63
C CYS A 171 -14.94 24.12 -12.02
N SER A 172 -15.22 24.89 -13.08
CA SER A 172 -16.60 25.17 -13.49
C SER A 172 -17.33 23.90 -13.95
N ARG A 173 -16.65 23.04 -14.70
CA ARG A 173 -17.17 21.74 -15.16
C ARG A 173 -17.42 20.77 -13.99
N ALA A 174 -16.48 20.71 -13.05
CA ALA A 174 -16.61 19.91 -11.84
C ALA A 174 -17.77 20.36 -10.96
N ARG A 175 -17.87 21.66 -10.70
CA ARG A 175 -18.99 22.24 -9.96
C ARG A 175 -20.32 21.92 -10.65
N LYS A 176 -20.41 22.10 -11.98
CA LYS A 176 -21.60 21.71 -12.73
C LYS A 176 -21.93 20.22 -12.55
N TRP A 177 -20.96 19.33 -12.69
CA TRP A 177 -21.14 17.89 -12.52
C TRP A 177 -21.67 17.54 -11.12
N ILE A 178 -21.17 18.21 -10.08
CA ILE A 178 -21.58 18.07 -8.67
C ILE A 178 -23.03 18.53 -8.49
N LEU A 179 -23.37 19.73 -8.95
CA LEU A 179 -24.70 20.33 -8.78
C LEU A 179 -25.78 19.57 -9.57
N ASP A 180 -25.47 19.13 -10.79
CA ASP A 180 -26.37 18.33 -11.63
C ASP A 180 -26.76 16.98 -10.96
N ARG A 181 -25.98 16.52 -9.97
CA ARG A 181 -26.21 15.27 -9.20
C ARG A 181 -26.70 15.51 -7.77
N GLY A 182 -27.17 16.71 -7.48
CA GLY A 182 -27.76 17.05 -6.17
C GLY A 182 -26.78 17.64 -5.16
N GLY A 183 -25.52 17.86 -5.54
CA GLY A 183 -24.52 18.48 -4.68
C GLY A 183 -23.82 17.52 -3.71
N ALA A 184 -22.91 18.07 -2.91
CA ALA A 184 -22.04 17.32 -2.01
C ALA A 184 -22.77 16.52 -0.91
N MET A 185 -24.08 16.76 -0.70
CA MET A 185 -24.95 15.97 0.19
C MET A 185 -24.94 14.47 -0.13
N TYR A 186 -24.72 14.14 -1.40
CA TYR A 186 -24.75 12.78 -1.93
C TYR A 186 -23.37 12.11 -1.98
N SER A 187 -22.32 12.73 -1.45
CA SER A 187 -21.00 12.09 -1.35
C SER A 187 -21.06 10.79 -0.55
N GLY A 188 -20.23 9.80 -0.91
CA GLY A 188 -19.96 8.64 -0.07
C GLY A 188 -19.45 9.00 1.33
N SER A 189 -19.55 8.05 2.27
CA SER A 189 -19.30 8.28 3.71
C SER A 189 -17.92 8.86 4.02
N TRP A 190 -16.87 8.39 3.35
CA TRP A 190 -15.51 8.92 3.54
C TRP A 190 -15.42 10.40 3.13
N GLY A 191 -16.05 10.79 2.02
CA GLY A 191 -16.10 12.18 1.59
C GLY A 191 -16.84 13.07 2.59
N LYS A 192 -17.93 12.57 3.19
CA LYS A 192 -18.64 13.29 4.27
C LYS A 192 -17.72 13.55 5.47
N THR A 193 -16.94 12.55 5.88
CA THR A 193 -15.94 12.69 6.96
C THR A 193 -14.91 13.76 6.63
N TRP A 194 -14.28 13.71 5.45
CA TRP A 194 -13.26 14.68 5.04
C TRP A 194 -13.83 16.11 4.93
N MET A 195 -15.02 16.25 4.38
CA MET A 195 -15.69 17.54 4.28
C MET A 195 -16.13 18.09 5.65
N ALA A 196 -16.50 17.23 6.59
CA ALA A 196 -16.83 17.62 7.96
C ALA A 196 -15.61 18.12 8.73
N ILE A 197 -14.47 17.42 8.60
CA ILE A 197 -13.17 17.86 9.12
C ILE A 197 -12.77 19.22 8.53
N LEU A 198 -12.95 19.42 7.22
CA LEU A 198 -12.66 20.69 6.54
C LEU A 198 -13.63 21.82 6.95
N GLY A 199 -14.82 21.48 7.41
CA GLY A 199 -15.87 22.43 7.77
C GLY A 199 -16.77 22.86 6.63
N VAL A 200 -16.82 22.14 5.51
CA VAL A 200 -17.79 22.39 4.42
C VAL A 200 -18.99 21.47 4.48
N TYR A 201 -19.10 20.58 5.47
CA TYR A 201 -20.21 19.65 5.69
C TYR A 201 -20.45 19.50 7.20
N ASP A 202 -21.69 19.29 7.65
CA ASP A 202 -21.97 19.12 9.08
C ASP A 202 -21.89 17.64 9.51
N TRP A 203 -21.27 17.38 10.67
CA TRP A 203 -21.18 16.05 11.25
C TRP A 203 -22.54 15.36 11.48
N GLU A 204 -23.62 16.12 11.69
CA GLU A 204 -24.99 15.60 11.77
C GLU A 204 -25.45 14.93 10.48
N GLY A 205 -24.85 15.29 9.34
CA GLY A 205 -25.12 14.69 8.03
C GLY A 205 -24.36 13.40 7.77
N SER A 206 -23.61 12.88 8.74
CA SER A 206 -22.85 11.63 8.64
C SER A 206 -23.47 10.51 9.48
N ASN A 207 -23.28 9.26 9.07
CA ASN A 207 -23.61 8.13 9.94
C ASN A 207 -22.67 8.11 11.16
N PRO A 208 -23.15 7.70 12.35
CA PRO A 208 -22.32 7.70 13.55
C PRO A 208 -21.04 6.88 13.42
N MET A 209 -19.94 7.42 13.90
CA MET A 209 -18.67 6.70 14.07
C MET A 209 -18.28 6.75 15.54
N PRO A 210 -18.97 6.01 16.42
CA PRO A 210 -18.78 6.13 17.86
C PRO A 210 -17.37 5.64 18.25
N PRO A 211 -16.55 6.47 18.94
CA PRO A 211 -15.24 6.03 19.42
C PRO A 211 -15.35 4.86 20.41
N GLU A 212 -16.51 4.68 21.04
CA GLU A 212 -16.79 3.55 21.94
C GLU A 212 -16.69 2.19 21.25
N PHE A 213 -16.79 2.13 19.92
CA PHE A 213 -16.55 0.91 19.15
C PHE A 213 -15.13 0.33 19.36
N TRP A 214 -14.20 1.16 19.84
CA TRP A 214 -12.83 0.76 20.18
C TRP A 214 -12.66 0.32 21.64
N PHE A 215 -13.73 0.34 22.44
CA PHE A 215 -13.73 -0.18 23.81
C PHE A 215 -14.04 -1.68 23.87
N HIS A 216 -13.15 -2.40 24.56
CA HIS A 216 -13.32 -3.78 25.03
C HIS A 216 -13.48 -4.84 23.92
N GLN A 217 -12.33 -5.41 23.53
CA GLN A 217 -12.14 -6.23 22.32
C GLN A 217 -12.72 -7.67 22.39
N THR A 218 -13.37 -8.07 23.49
CA THR A 218 -13.69 -9.48 23.79
C THR A 218 -15.18 -9.83 23.80
N LEU A 219 -16.10 -8.85 23.89
CA LEU A 219 -17.53 -9.12 24.16
C LEU A 219 -18.48 -8.79 22.99
N VAL A 220 -18.02 -8.14 21.91
CA VAL A 220 -18.87 -7.68 20.80
C VAL A 220 -18.47 -8.37 19.47
N PRO A 221 -19.42 -8.94 18.70
CA PRO A 221 -19.11 -9.72 17.49
C PRO A 221 -18.49 -8.90 16.34
N LEU A 222 -18.70 -7.57 16.33
CA LEU A 222 -18.08 -6.62 15.41
C LEU A 222 -16.88 -5.96 16.08
N GLN A 223 -15.77 -6.68 16.23
CA GLN A 223 -14.58 -6.16 16.89
C GLN A 223 -13.59 -5.54 15.88
N PRO A 224 -13.04 -4.33 16.13
CA PRO A 224 -12.01 -3.75 15.26
C PRO A 224 -10.81 -4.67 15.02
N SER A 225 -10.38 -5.44 16.02
CA SER A 225 -9.20 -6.33 15.91
C SER A 225 -9.37 -7.47 14.89
N LYS A 226 -10.60 -7.86 14.56
CA LYS A 226 -10.90 -8.86 13.50
C LYS A 226 -11.15 -8.23 12.13
N MET A 227 -11.23 -6.90 12.03
CA MET A 227 -11.36 -6.23 10.75
C MET A 227 -10.06 -6.36 9.95
N PHE A 228 -10.18 -6.40 8.63
CA PHE A 228 -9.05 -6.30 7.72
C PHE A 228 -8.17 -5.10 8.12
N CYS A 229 -6.84 -5.30 8.19
CA CYS A 229 -5.92 -4.33 8.79
C CYS A 229 -6.02 -2.94 8.17
N TYR A 230 -6.08 -2.83 6.84
CA TYR A 230 -6.22 -1.54 6.16
C TYR A 230 -7.53 -0.83 6.53
N CYS A 231 -8.62 -1.59 6.64
CA CYS A 231 -9.92 -1.06 7.06
C CYS A 231 -9.84 -0.58 8.52
N ARG A 232 -9.34 -1.42 9.43
CA ARG A 232 -9.16 -1.06 10.85
C ARG A 232 -8.37 0.24 11.01
N LEU A 233 -7.19 0.30 10.40
CA LEU A 233 -6.26 1.41 10.52
C LEU A 233 -6.80 2.70 9.88
N THR A 234 -7.43 2.60 8.70
CA THR A 234 -8.06 3.77 8.06
C THR A 234 -9.24 4.32 8.88
N PHE A 235 -10.05 3.44 9.47
CA PHE A 235 -11.19 3.84 10.29
C PHE A 235 -10.79 4.20 11.73
N MET A 236 -9.55 3.99 12.17
CA MET A 236 -9.14 4.27 13.55
C MET A 236 -9.21 5.76 13.92
N PRO A 237 -8.74 6.70 13.08
CA PRO A 237 -8.80 8.12 13.42
C PRO A 237 -10.20 8.74 13.21
N MET A 238 -11.05 8.19 12.34
CA MET A 238 -12.34 8.82 12.01
C MET A 238 -13.29 8.95 13.22
N PRO A 239 -13.43 7.93 14.10
CA PRO A 239 -14.18 8.03 15.36
C PRO A 239 -13.61 9.03 16.35
N TYR A 240 -12.29 9.26 16.34
CA TYR A 240 -11.68 10.34 17.13
C TYR A 240 -12.22 11.71 16.67
N PHE A 241 -12.14 12.00 15.36
CA PHE A 241 -12.67 13.25 14.80
C PHE A 241 -14.18 13.39 15.00
N TYR A 242 -14.93 12.31 14.79
CA TYR A 242 -16.38 12.30 14.98
C TYR A 242 -16.76 12.53 16.45
N GLY A 243 -16.07 11.86 17.38
CA GLY A 243 -16.30 11.99 18.83
C GLY A 243 -15.98 13.39 19.35
N LYS A 244 -14.95 14.04 18.80
CA LYS A 244 -14.60 15.45 19.08
C LYS A 244 -15.46 16.46 18.32
N ARG A 245 -16.21 16.03 17.30
CA ARG A 245 -16.85 16.91 16.31
C ARG A 245 -15.85 17.90 15.71
N PHE A 246 -14.67 17.39 15.35
CA PHE A 246 -13.56 18.21 14.89
C PHE A 246 -13.92 18.96 13.60
N VAL A 247 -13.68 20.26 13.57
CA VAL A 247 -13.88 21.13 12.39
C VAL A 247 -12.70 22.10 12.33
N GLY A 248 -12.06 22.18 11.16
CA GLY A 248 -10.99 23.14 10.91
C GLY A 248 -11.47 24.60 10.88
N PRO A 249 -10.55 25.57 10.79
CA PRO A 249 -10.90 26.99 10.77
C PRO A 249 -11.82 27.36 9.60
N ILE A 250 -12.92 28.08 9.89
CA ILE A 250 -13.87 28.55 8.88
C ILE A 250 -13.35 29.84 8.26
N THR A 251 -12.55 29.71 7.20
CA THR A 251 -12.00 30.84 6.44
C THR A 251 -13.02 31.39 5.43
N PRO A 252 -12.78 32.59 4.83
CA PRO A 252 -13.62 33.10 3.74
C PRO A 252 -13.72 32.12 2.56
N LEU A 253 -12.66 31.37 2.26
CA LEU A 253 -12.70 30.33 1.23
C LEU A 253 -13.65 29.19 1.62
N ILE A 254 -13.62 28.73 2.87
CA ILE A 254 -14.55 27.69 3.35
C ILE A 254 -16.00 28.16 3.25
N GLN A 255 -16.28 29.41 3.59
CA GLN A 255 -17.62 30.01 3.43
C GLN A 255 -18.04 30.04 1.95
N GLN A 256 -17.14 30.41 1.04
CA GLN A 256 -17.40 30.40 -0.39
C GLN A 256 -17.70 28.98 -0.90
N LEU A 257 -16.91 27.99 -0.49
CA LEU A 257 -17.09 26.59 -0.88
C LEU A 257 -18.46 26.03 -0.46
N ARG A 258 -18.97 26.44 0.71
CA ARG A 258 -20.32 26.09 1.19
C ARG A 258 -21.45 26.62 0.28
N GLU A 259 -21.21 27.68 -0.49
CA GLU A 259 -22.18 28.20 -1.46
C GLU A 259 -21.98 27.59 -2.87
N GLU A 260 -20.81 26.99 -3.14
CA GLU A 260 -20.45 26.47 -4.46
C GLU A 260 -20.87 25.00 -4.69
N ILE A 261 -20.89 24.16 -3.65
CA ILE A 261 -21.01 22.69 -3.79
C ILE A 261 -22.40 22.12 -3.47
N TYR A 262 -23.38 22.99 -3.21
CA TYR A 262 -24.75 22.61 -2.83
C TYR A 262 -25.80 23.31 -3.70
N ASN A 263 -26.90 22.62 -3.99
CA ASN A 263 -28.04 23.17 -4.75
C ASN A 263 -28.96 24.06 -3.90
N GLN A 264 -28.66 24.21 -2.61
CA GLN A 264 -29.44 24.98 -1.66
C GLN A 264 -28.49 25.66 -0.67
N PRO A 265 -28.91 26.78 -0.05
CA PRO A 265 -28.09 27.47 0.95
C PRO A 265 -27.65 26.52 2.06
N TYR A 266 -26.37 26.60 2.45
CA TYR A 266 -25.76 25.69 3.42
C TYR A 266 -26.54 25.63 4.74
N ASN A 267 -27.00 26.79 5.23
CA ASN A 267 -27.75 26.93 6.48
C ASN A 267 -29.19 26.34 6.43
N GLN A 268 -29.71 26.02 5.24
CA GLN A 268 -31.03 25.42 5.06
C GLN A 268 -30.98 23.89 4.93
N ILE A 269 -29.77 23.30 4.90
CA ILE A 269 -29.59 21.85 4.82
C ILE A 269 -30.03 21.19 6.12
N LYS A 270 -30.99 20.26 6.01
CA LYS A 270 -31.43 19.43 7.13
C LYS A 270 -30.49 18.24 7.30
N TRP A 271 -29.32 18.48 7.89
CA TRP A 271 -28.23 17.51 8.00
C TRP A 271 -28.63 16.10 8.47
N PRO A 272 -29.45 15.92 9.53
CA PRO A 272 -29.84 14.59 9.98
C PRO A 272 -30.56 13.73 8.92
N ARG A 273 -31.16 14.36 7.89
CA ARG A 273 -31.88 13.68 6.80
C ARG A 273 -30.98 13.21 5.67
N VAL A 274 -29.79 13.80 5.50
CA VAL A 274 -28.88 13.49 4.38
C VAL A 274 -27.86 12.39 4.73
N ARG A 275 -27.90 11.82 5.94
CA ARG A 275 -27.00 10.75 6.40
C ARG A 275 -26.94 9.55 5.45
N HIS A 276 -28.10 9.14 4.96
CA HIS A 276 -28.26 8.00 4.03
C HIS A 276 -28.18 8.40 2.56
N PHE A 277 -28.01 9.69 2.23
CA PHE A 277 -27.86 10.12 0.85
C PHE A 277 -26.51 9.64 0.32
N CYS A 278 -26.53 9.06 -0.87
CA CYS A 278 -25.35 8.57 -1.57
C CYS A 278 -25.68 8.59 -3.07
N ALA A 279 -24.83 9.19 -3.88
CA ALA A 279 -24.98 9.24 -5.33
C ALA A 279 -24.98 7.81 -5.89
N LYS A 280 -25.67 7.58 -7.01
CA LYS A 280 -25.71 6.25 -7.64
C LYS A 280 -24.29 5.78 -8.00
N GLU A 281 -23.47 6.70 -8.47
CA GLU A 281 -22.07 6.51 -8.84
C GLU A 281 -21.19 6.10 -7.65
N ASP A 282 -21.52 6.57 -6.44
CA ASP A 282 -20.78 6.24 -5.21
C ASP A 282 -21.26 4.92 -4.57
N ASN A 283 -22.46 4.47 -4.92
CA ASN A 283 -23.17 3.42 -4.21
C ASN A 283 -22.88 2.01 -4.75
N TYR A 284 -21.62 1.58 -4.65
CA TYR A 284 -21.20 0.25 -5.09
C TYR A 284 -21.81 -0.88 -4.22
N TYR A 285 -21.92 -0.67 -2.90
CA TYR A 285 -22.57 -1.59 -1.95
C TYR A 285 -23.73 -0.90 -1.23
N PRO A 286 -24.98 -1.03 -1.73
CA PRO A 286 -26.13 -0.38 -1.13
C PRO A 286 -26.46 -0.94 0.25
N HIS A 287 -26.63 -0.04 1.22
CA HIS A 287 -27.08 -0.41 2.56
C HIS A 287 -28.51 -0.95 2.53
N GLY A 288 -28.67 -2.21 2.94
CA GLY A 288 -29.97 -2.86 3.12
C GLY A 288 -30.78 -2.27 4.29
N ARG A 289 -32.05 -2.66 4.40
CA ARG A 289 -32.98 -2.11 5.42
C ARG A 289 -32.48 -2.32 6.86
N LEU A 290 -31.94 -3.49 7.16
CA LEU A 290 -31.40 -3.81 8.49
C LEU A 290 -30.22 -2.92 8.87
N GLN A 291 -29.30 -2.69 7.92
CA GLN A 291 -28.14 -1.84 8.15
C GLN A 291 -28.55 -0.37 8.34
N ARG A 292 -29.54 0.12 7.59
CA ARG A 292 -30.10 1.47 7.79
C ARG A 292 -30.76 1.62 9.17
N LEU A 293 -31.56 0.63 9.58
CA LEU A 293 -32.17 0.61 10.91
C LEU A 293 -31.10 0.62 12.02
N MET A 294 -30.03 -0.14 11.86
CA MET A 294 -28.89 -0.13 12.78
C MET A 294 -28.24 1.25 12.87
N TRP A 295 -27.97 1.90 11.72
CA TRP A 295 -27.41 3.26 11.69
C TRP A 295 -28.36 4.31 12.31
N ASP A 296 -29.67 4.17 12.10
CA ASP A 296 -30.68 5.03 12.73
C ASP A 296 -30.76 4.80 14.25
N GLY A 297 -30.66 3.55 14.70
CA GLY A 297 -30.54 3.23 16.13
C GLY A 297 -29.30 3.87 16.75
N PHE A 298 -28.14 3.77 16.09
CA PHE A 298 -26.94 4.44 16.58
C PHE A 298 -27.10 5.96 16.62
N TYR A 299 -27.76 6.56 15.64
CA TYR A 299 -27.88 8.01 15.56
C TYR A 299 -28.93 8.60 16.52
N TYR A 300 -30.13 8.02 16.57
CA TYR A 300 -31.23 8.58 17.37
C TYR A 300 -31.26 8.08 18.81
N VAL A 301 -30.60 6.95 19.11
CA VAL A 301 -30.61 6.36 20.46
C VAL A 301 -29.20 6.39 21.07
N ALA A 302 -28.23 5.74 20.44
CA ALA A 302 -26.90 5.59 21.07
C ALA A 302 -26.17 6.94 21.20
N GLU A 303 -26.16 7.78 20.16
CA GLU A 303 -25.48 9.08 20.20
C GLU A 303 -26.03 10.03 21.30
N PRO A 304 -27.36 10.27 21.43
CA PRO A 304 -27.90 11.07 22.53
C PRO A 304 -27.60 10.48 23.92
N LEU A 305 -27.64 9.15 24.06
CA LEU A 305 -27.31 8.48 25.32
C LEU A 305 -25.85 8.69 25.70
N LEU A 306 -24.92 8.46 24.77
CA LEU A 306 -23.48 8.59 24.99
C LEU A 306 -23.05 10.05 25.23
N ASN A 307 -23.76 11.01 24.64
CA ASN A 307 -23.55 12.44 24.90
C ASN A 307 -24.27 12.96 26.14
N SER A 308 -25.09 12.14 26.82
CA SER A 308 -25.74 12.52 28.07
C SER A 308 -24.70 12.68 29.19
N ARG A 309 -25.02 13.52 30.18
CA ARG A 309 -24.19 13.76 31.38
C ARG A 309 -23.76 12.48 32.13
N PHE A 310 -24.51 11.39 32.00
CA PHE A 310 -24.25 10.14 32.72
C PHE A 310 -23.18 9.28 32.00
N PHE A 311 -23.21 9.24 30.67
CA PHE A 311 -22.30 8.43 29.86
C PHE A 311 -21.16 9.23 29.20
N ARG A 312 -21.15 10.56 29.35
CA ARG A 312 -20.12 11.45 28.81
C ARG A 312 -18.69 11.02 29.16
N ARG A 313 -18.47 10.50 30.37
CA ARG A 313 -17.14 9.96 30.78
C ARG A 313 -16.69 8.79 29.91
N ILE A 314 -17.62 7.96 29.42
CA ILE A 314 -17.32 6.86 28.50
C ILE A 314 -16.87 7.44 27.16
N ARG A 315 -17.61 8.42 26.60
CA ARG A 315 -17.23 9.11 25.35
C ARG A 315 -15.86 9.77 25.47
N GLU A 316 -15.60 10.51 26.54
CA GLU A 316 -14.31 11.16 26.79
C GLU A 316 -13.16 10.15 26.87
N SER A 317 -13.37 9.05 27.61
CA SER A 317 -12.38 7.97 27.70
C SER A 317 -12.18 7.26 26.36
N ALA A 318 -13.22 7.12 25.54
CA ALA A 318 -13.14 6.47 24.22
C ALA A 318 -12.32 7.30 23.25
N VAL A 319 -12.55 8.61 23.25
CA VAL A 319 -11.80 9.57 22.46
C VAL A 319 -10.34 9.60 22.88
N GLN A 320 -10.05 9.56 24.19
CA GLN A 320 -8.67 9.47 24.68
C GLN A 320 -7.99 8.18 24.18
N LYS A 321 -8.67 7.04 24.29
CA LYS A 321 -8.11 5.78 23.82
C LYS A 321 -7.90 5.74 22.30
N ALA A 322 -8.76 6.40 21.54
CA ALA A 322 -8.61 6.51 20.09
C ALA A 322 -7.34 7.29 19.72
N ILE A 323 -7.02 8.39 20.43
CA ILE A 323 -5.78 9.12 20.18
C ILE A 323 -4.54 8.32 20.63
N ASP A 324 -4.63 7.57 21.72
CA ASP A 324 -3.54 6.69 22.16
C ASP A 324 -3.22 5.62 21.10
N TYR A 325 -4.24 5.05 20.43
CA TYR A 325 -4.03 4.11 19.32
C TYR A 325 -3.41 4.76 18.08
N ILE A 326 -3.79 5.99 17.77
CA ILE A 326 -3.19 6.75 16.66
C ILE A 326 -1.70 6.96 16.94
N HIS A 327 -1.34 7.41 18.16
CA HIS A 327 0.06 7.58 18.56
C HIS A 327 0.83 6.28 18.54
N TYR A 328 0.24 5.19 19.03
CA TYR A 328 0.88 3.89 18.97
C TYR A 328 1.19 3.46 17.54
N GLU A 329 0.27 3.66 16.60
CA GLU A 329 0.49 3.33 15.19
C GLU A 329 1.52 4.24 14.54
N ASP A 330 1.50 5.54 14.84
CA ASP A 330 2.53 6.48 14.41
C ASP A 330 3.91 6.07 14.93
N GLU A 331 4.06 5.74 16.22
CA GLU A 331 5.34 5.29 16.76
C GLU A 331 5.79 3.95 16.17
N ASN A 332 4.88 2.97 16.04
CA ASN A 332 5.15 1.63 15.53
C ASN A 332 5.52 1.63 14.04
N SER A 333 4.80 2.40 13.23
CA SER A 333 5.08 2.57 11.80
C SER A 333 6.15 3.63 11.52
N ARG A 334 6.64 4.30 12.58
CA ARG A 334 7.55 5.44 12.51
C ARG A 334 6.98 6.55 11.61
N TYR A 335 5.74 6.92 11.85
CA TYR A 335 5.01 8.01 11.21
C TYR A 335 4.88 7.82 9.69
N ILE A 336 5.03 6.58 9.21
CA ILE A 336 4.77 6.20 7.82
C ILE A 336 3.34 5.71 7.67
N THR A 337 2.81 4.97 8.65
CA THR A 337 1.50 4.29 8.62
C THR A 337 1.39 3.25 7.49
N ILE A 338 0.25 2.56 7.35
CA ILE A 338 0.08 1.51 6.33
C ILE A 338 -0.17 2.07 4.92
N GLY A 339 -0.64 3.32 4.81
CA GLY A 339 -1.05 3.90 3.54
C GLY A 339 -1.49 5.35 3.63
N CYS A 340 -1.67 6.00 2.49
CA CYS A 340 -1.85 7.46 2.43
C CYS A 340 -3.10 7.99 3.14
N VAL A 341 -4.21 7.24 3.13
CA VAL A 341 -5.46 7.67 3.78
C VAL A 341 -5.30 7.69 5.29
N GLU A 342 -4.72 6.65 5.86
CA GLU A 342 -4.38 6.60 7.28
C GLU A 342 -3.39 7.71 7.63
N LYS A 343 -2.29 7.81 6.88
CA LYS A 343 -1.26 8.85 7.09
C LYS A 343 -1.87 10.22 7.25
N THR A 344 -2.74 10.63 6.31
CA THR A 344 -3.33 11.96 6.34
C THR A 344 -4.22 12.15 7.57
N ASN A 345 -4.99 11.13 7.93
CA ASN A 345 -5.83 11.17 9.12
C ASN A 345 -5.00 11.26 10.42
N CYS A 346 -3.95 10.45 10.58
CA CYS A 346 -3.06 10.52 11.76
C CYS A 346 -2.35 11.88 11.84
N SER A 347 -1.91 12.43 10.69
CA SER A 347 -1.27 13.75 10.62
C SER A 347 -2.17 14.86 11.13
N ILE A 348 -3.45 14.86 10.72
CA ILE A 348 -4.43 15.84 11.19
C ILE A 348 -4.64 15.68 12.70
N SER A 349 -4.83 14.46 13.20
CA SER A 349 -4.97 14.22 14.63
C SER A 349 -3.77 14.74 15.43
N PHE A 350 -2.56 14.66 14.87
CA PHE A 350 -1.35 15.13 15.51
C PHE A 350 -1.29 16.66 15.63
N VAL A 351 -1.39 17.37 14.48
CA VAL A 351 -1.30 18.84 14.39
C VAL A 351 -2.28 19.54 15.33
N PHE A 352 -3.46 18.95 15.55
CA PHE A 352 -4.50 19.58 16.38
C PHE A 352 -4.49 19.16 17.86
N ASN A 353 -3.75 18.12 18.27
CA ASN A 353 -3.62 17.77 19.69
C ASN A 353 -2.35 18.35 20.34
N PHE A 354 -1.34 18.69 19.56
CA PHE A 354 -0.05 19.17 20.06
C PHE A 354 0.25 20.54 19.46
N GLU A 355 -0.24 21.60 20.11
CA GLU A 355 0.18 22.98 19.79
C GLU A 355 1.65 23.26 20.17
N ASP A 356 2.35 22.34 20.87
CA ASP A 356 3.67 22.58 21.47
C ASP A 356 4.79 21.54 21.16
N ASP A 357 4.54 20.46 20.41
CA ASP A 357 5.59 19.44 20.11
C ASP A 357 6.03 19.46 18.62
N SER A 358 6.71 20.55 18.26
CA SER A 358 7.21 20.83 16.90
C SER A 358 8.05 19.71 16.26
N ALA A 359 8.76 18.91 17.07
CA ALA A 359 9.62 17.83 16.59
C ALA A 359 8.81 16.65 16.01
N ARG A 360 7.74 16.27 16.69
CA ARG A 360 6.84 15.20 16.25
C ARG A 360 5.95 15.66 15.11
N GLU A 361 5.53 16.94 15.11
CA GLU A 361 4.79 17.56 14.00
C GLU A 361 5.63 17.54 12.71
N PHE A 362 6.89 17.96 12.81
CA PHE A 362 7.83 17.94 11.69
C PHE A 362 8.04 16.51 11.14
N SER A 363 8.30 15.53 12.00
CA SER A 363 8.51 14.14 11.52
C SER A 363 7.28 13.53 10.83
N THR A 364 6.06 13.90 11.27
CA THR A 364 4.79 13.48 10.67
C THR A 364 4.53 14.15 9.31
N LEU A 365 4.79 15.46 9.22
CA LEU A 365 4.64 16.24 7.99
C LEU A 365 5.67 15.81 6.95
N GLU A 366 6.93 15.69 7.36
CA GLU A 366 8.03 15.35 6.49
C GLU A 366 7.97 13.91 6.00
N ARG A 367 7.54 12.93 6.81
CA ARG A 367 7.32 11.56 6.29
C ARG A 367 6.10 11.44 5.39
N GLY A 368 5.15 12.37 5.50
CA GLY A 368 4.13 12.58 4.47
C GLY A 368 4.70 12.79 3.08
N THR A 369 5.84 13.47 2.96
CA THR A 369 6.51 13.69 1.65
C THR A 369 6.87 12.38 0.95
N THR A 370 7.08 11.29 1.70
CA THR A 370 7.31 9.93 1.16
C THR A 370 6.12 9.42 0.35
N TYR A 371 4.92 9.89 0.66
CA TYR A 371 3.71 9.63 -0.13
C TYR A 371 3.49 10.69 -1.22
N HIS A 372 3.82 11.96 -0.94
CA HIS A 372 3.41 13.13 -1.73
C HIS A 372 4.24 13.43 -2.99
N HIS A 373 5.39 12.77 -3.20
CA HIS A 373 6.25 13.07 -4.35
C HIS A 373 6.47 11.83 -5.21
N LYS A 374 5.42 11.36 -5.90
CA LYS A 374 5.64 10.54 -7.10
C LYS A 374 5.22 11.33 -8.33
N LEU A 375 6.20 11.78 -9.10
CA LEU A 375 5.96 12.63 -10.27
C LEU A 375 5.66 11.79 -11.50
N ALA A 376 4.46 11.96 -12.05
CA ALA A 376 4.09 11.51 -13.37
C ALA A 376 4.25 12.61 -14.42
N VAL A 377 4.15 12.22 -15.69
CA VAL A 377 4.02 13.18 -16.80
C VAL A 377 2.76 14.04 -16.65
N SER A 378 1.73 13.52 -15.99
CA SER A 378 0.50 14.23 -15.65
C SER A 378 0.63 15.22 -14.47
N GLY A 379 1.75 15.23 -13.75
CA GLY A 379 1.96 16.04 -12.54
C GLY A 379 2.30 15.19 -11.31
N SER A 380 2.38 15.82 -10.14
CA SER A 380 2.64 15.14 -8.87
C SER A 380 1.42 14.32 -8.44
N ILE A 381 1.65 13.06 -8.06
CA ILE A 381 0.61 12.13 -7.61
C ILE A 381 0.92 11.62 -6.19
N LEU A 382 -0.12 11.55 -5.36
CA LEU A 382 -0.08 10.87 -4.06
C LEU A 382 -0.03 9.35 -4.25
N ALA A 383 1.00 8.73 -3.69
CA ALA A 383 1.15 7.29 -3.73
C ALA A 383 0.19 6.56 -2.76
N ALA A 384 -0.25 5.36 -3.11
CA ALA A 384 -1.10 4.52 -2.24
C ALA A 384 -0.36 4.08 -0.96
N CYS A 385 0.90 3.72 -1.12
CA CYS A 385 1.86 3.36 -0.10
C CYS A 385 3.17 4.13 -0.33
N ASN A 386 4.03 4.19 0.68
CA ASN A 386 5.35 4.83 0.62
C ASN A 386 6.30 4.22 -0.44
N GLY A 387 5.97 3.07 -1.03
CA GLY A 387 6.74 2.39 -2.08
C GLY A 387 6.32 0.93 -2.25
N GLY A 388 6.65 0.32 -3.39
CA GLY A 388 6.55 -1.14 -3.58
C GLY A 388 7.84 -1.87 -3.22
N ILE A 389 8.67 -1.25 -2.38
CA ILE A 389 10.05 -1.69 -2.14
C ILE A 389 10.06 -2.60 -0.93
N VAL A 390 10.40 -3.86 -1.17
CA VAL A 390 11.04 -4.72 -0.19
C VAL A 390 12.54 -4.55 -0.44
N SER A 391 13.31 -4.16 0.59
CA SER A 391 14.73 -3.81 0.46
C SER A 391 15.54 -5.01 -0.04
N LEU A 392 15.93 -5.00 -1.31
CA LEU A 392 17.06 -5.80 -1.81
C LEU A 392 18.32 -4.97 -1.58
N GLU A 393 19.09 -5.29 -0.55
CA GLU A 393 20.41 -4.68 -0.36
C GLU A 393 21.32 -4.98 -1.55
N LYS A 394 22.11 -3.98 -1.94
CA LYS A 394 22.99 -4.01 -3.10
C LYS A 394 24.32 -4.69 -2.72
N ILE A 395 24.62 -5.83 -3.31
CA ILE A 395 25.96 -6.45 -3.27
C ILE A 395 26.82 -5.74 -4.30
N ASN A 396 27.64 -4.76 -3.88
CA ASN A 396 28.74 -4.27 -4.70
C ASN A 396 29.95 -5.18 -4.48
N GLY A 397 30.42 -5.84 -5.55
CA GLY A 397 31.76 -6.40 -5.62
C GLY A 397 32.78 -5.27 -5.79
N GLY A 398 33.61 -5.06 -4.79
CA GLY A 398 34.75 -4.15 -4.82
C GLY A 398 35.62 -4.37 -3.58
N ASP A 399 36.88 -4.73 -3.80
CA ASP A 399 37.88 -4.98 -2.77
C ASP A 399 38.06 -3.79 -1.81
N THR A 400 37.78 -4.01 -0.52
CA THR A 400 38.52 -3.40 0.60
C THR A 400 38.33 -4.27 1.84
N SER A 401 39.45 -4.68 2.42
CA SER A 401 39.57 -5.31 3.73
C SER A 401 39.02 -4.40 4.82
N ASP A 402 37.92 -4.79 5.46
CA ASP A 402 37.60 -4.38 6.83
C ASP A 402 36.57 -5.34 7.45
N GLU A 403 36.95 -5.92 8.59
CA GLU A 403 36.16 -6.80 9.44
C GLU A 403 35.12 -5.98 10.20
N ASN A 404 33.91 -5.83 9.66
CA ASN A 404 32.66 -5.61 10.41
C ASN A 404 31.44 -5.58 9.46
N ARG A 405 31.09 -6.73 8.87
CA ARG A 405 29.82 -6.89 8.14
C ARG A 405 28.67 -7.13 9.12
N HIS A 406 27.79 -6.14 9.30
CA HIS A 406 26.43 -6.39 9.77
C HIS A 406 25.63 -7.05 8.64
N GLN A 407 25.12 -8.24 8.95
CA GLN A 407 24.72 -9.27 8.01
C GLN A 407 23.22 -9.14 7.68
N SER A 408 22.90 -8.90 6.41
CA SER A 408 21.56 -8.71 5.88
C SER A 408 20.84 -10.00 5.51
N SER A 409 19.52 -9.98 5.69
CA SER A 409 18.57 -11.00 5.22
C SER A 409 18.39 -10.91 3.71
N LEU A 410 18.55 -12.02 3.00
CA LEU A 410 18.44 -12.09 1.54
C LEU A 410 17.09 -12.71 1.11
N ASP A 411 16.42 -12.05 0.17
CA ASP A 411 15.14 -12.45 -0.43
C ASP A 411 15.36 -13.13 -1.80
N ILE A 412 14.74 -14.30 -2.03
CA ILE A 412 14.61 -14.88 -3.38
C ILE A 412 13.14 -14.99 -3.78
N LYS A 413 12.89 -14.56 -5.03
CA LYS A 413 11.63 -14.71 -5.77
C LYS A 413 11.67 -15.99 -6.62
N ILE A 414 10.63 -16.81 -6.56
CA ILE A 414 10.40 -17.95 -7.46
C ILE A 414 9.87 -17.43 -8.80
N CYS A 415 10.45 -17.84 -9.93
CA CYS A 415 9.80 -17.83 -11.24
C CYS A 415 10.47 -18.82 -12.21
N GLY A 416 9.71 -19.83 -12.65
CA GLY A 416 10.03 -20.64 -13.83
C GLY A 416 9.64 -22.11 -13.69
N GLU A 417 8.89 -22.65 -14.66
CA GLU A 417 8.80 -24.10 -14.84
C GLU A 417 10.19 -24.69 -15.03
N LEU A 418 10.48 -25.80 -14.33
CA LEU A 418 11.73 -26.55 -14.45
C LEU A 418 12.08 -26.84 -15.92
N ASN A 419 13.38 -26.72 -16.22
CA ASN A 419 13.98 -27.41 -17.36
C ASN A 419 13.47 -28.87 -17.39
N PRO A 420 13.00 -29.41 -18.52
CA PRO A 420 12.48 -30.77 -18.63
C PRO A 420 13.42 -31.85 -18.06
N LYS A 421 14.74 -31.61 -18.08
CA LYS A 421 15.73 -32.49 -17.46
C LYS A 421 15.61 -32.55 -15.92
N LEU A 422 15.30 -31.44 -15.27
CA LEU A 422 15.16 -31.36 -13.81
C LEU A 422 13.81 -31.94 -13.34
N LYS A 423 12.72 -31.77 -14.11
CA LYS A 423 11.43 -32.46 -13.90
C LYS A 423 11.57 -33.99 -13.93
N LYS A 424 12.51 -34.51 -14.73
CA LYS A 424 12.81 -35.95 -14.87
C LYS A 424 13.62 -36.53 -13.70
N ILE A 425 14.38 -35.70 -12.99
CA ILE A 425 15.26 -36.11 -11.88
C ILE A 425 14.54 -36.04 -10.53
N TYR A 426 13.71 -35.02 -10.30
CA TYR A 426 13.11 -34.73 -8.99
C TYR A 426 11.65 -35.15 -8.82
N GLY A 427 11.09 -35.88 -9.79
CA GLY A 427 9.74 -36.40 -9.71
C GLY A 427 8.67 -35.34 -9.99
N SER A 428 7.62 -35.72 -10.69
CA SER A 428 6.62 -34.82 -11.27
C SER A 428 5.64 -34.20 -10.26
N LYS A 429 5.93 -34.21 -8.95
CA LYS A 429 4.93 -33.88 -7.91
C LYS A 429 5.40 -33.02 -6.72
N GLY A 430 6.71 -32.93 -6.43
CA GLY A 430 7.22 -32.13 -5.31
C GLY A 430 7.53 -30.67 -5.71
N GLY A 431 7.09 -29.70 -4.90
CA GLY A 431 7.49 -28.30 -5.05
C GLY A 431 8.98 -28.08 -4.75
N PHE A 432 9.59 -27.06 -5.36
CA PHE A 432 10.97 -26.65 -5.07
C PHE A 432 11.03 -25.14 -4.84
N CYS A 433 11.97 -24.69 -4.00
CA CYS A 433 12.32 -23.29 -3.86
C CYS A 433 13.83 -23.08 -4.00
N LEU A 434 14.20 -21.88 -4.43
CA LEU A 434 15.59 -21.43 -4.48
C LEU A 434 15.83 -20.49 -3.30
N VAL A 435 16.96 -20.64 -2.64
CA VAL A 435 17.35 -19.91 -1.44
C VAL A 435 18.83 -19.58 -1.57
N GLU A 436 19.26 -18.34 -1.30
CA GLU A 436 20.68 -18.02 -1.28
C GLU A 436 21.19 -18.10 0.16
N SER A 437 22.36 -18.72 0.33
CA SER A 437 23.04 -18.83 1.61
C SER A 437 23.51 -17.46 2.09
N THR A 438 23.78 -17.29 3.38
CA THR A 438 24.39 -16.05 3.91
C THR A 438 25.81 -15.80 3.38
N LYS A 439 26.40 -16.76 2.65
CA LYS A 439 27.69 -16.68 1.97
C LYS A 439 27.55 -16.39 0.46
N GLY A 440 26.33 -16.29 -0.06
CA GLY A 440 26.04 -16.01 -1.47
C GLY A 440 25.85 -17.24 -2.36
N ASP A 441 25.78 -18.44 -1.78
CA ASP A 441 25.63 -19.69 -2.55
C ASP A 441 24.15 -19.92 -2.88
N LEU A 442 23.83 -20.23 -4.14
CA LEU A 442 22.46 -20.56 -4.52
C LEU A 442 22.14 -22.00 -4.12
N LEU A 443 21.18 -22.18 -3.23
CA LEU A 443 20.66 -23.45 -2.75
C LEU A 443 19.30 -23.74 -3.39
N MET A 444 19.09 -24.99 -3.77
CA MET A 444 17.82 -25.53 -4.22
C MET A 444 17.26 -26.46 -3.17
N VAL A 445 16.09 -26.13 -2.65
CA VAL A 445 15.38 -26.92 -1.64
C VAL A 445 14.26 -27.66 -2.33
N CYS A 446 14.35 -28.98 -2.33
CA CYS A 446 13.41 -29.88 -2.97
C CYS A 446 12.58 -30.61 -1.92
N GLN A 447 11.26 -30.58 -2.05
CA GLN A 447 10.39 -31.47 -1.28
C GLN A 447 10.46 -32.87 -1.88
N ILE A 448 10.87 -33.86 -1.09
CA ILE A 448 11.14 -35.24 -1.54
C ILE A 448 9.88 -36.10 -1.47
N ASP A 449 8.99 -35.82 -0.51
CA ASP A 449 7.81 -36.65 -0.22
C ASP A 449 6.63 -35.79 0.25
N ASP A 450 5.50 -35.87 -0.47
CA ASP A 450 4.25 -35.19 -0.11
C ASP A 450 3.60 -35.77 1.16
N SER A 451 3.87 -37.05 1.46
CA SER A 451 3.30 -37.75 2.61
C SER A 451 4.09 -37.56 3.90
N ARG A 452 5.40 -37.30 3.78
CA ARG A 452 6.33 -37.12 4.91
C ARG A 452 6.92 -35.72 5.03
N HIS A 453 6.60 -34.79 4.12
CA HIS A 453 7.11 -33.41 4.12
C HIS A 453 8.62 -33.32 4.36
N ALA A 454 9.38 -34.24 3.74
CA ALA A 454 10.83 -34.30 3.85
C ALA A 454 11.48 -33.40 2.80
N PHE A 455 12.58 -32.72 3.16
CA PHE A 455 13.27 -31.78 2.29
C PHE A 455 14.72 -32.20 2.02
N LYS A 456 15.21 -31.93 0.80
CA LYS A 456 16.62 -32.05 0.43
C LYS A 456 17.13 -30.71 -0.08
N ILE A 457 18.27 -30.28 0.44
CA ILE A 457 18.95 -29.06 0.00
C ILE A 457 20.13 -29.44 -0.88
N VAL A 458 20.27 -28.76 -2.01
CA VAL A 458 21.32 -28.97 -3.00
C VAL A 458 21.95 -27.64 -3.38
N GLU A 459 23.27 -27.55 -3.33
CA GLU A 459 24.00 -26.38 -3.82
C GLU A 459 24.02 -26.35 -5.37
N LEU A 460 23.77 -25.19 -5.97
CA LEU A 460 23.79 -24.98 -7.42
C LEU A 460 25.07 -24.23 -7.83
N ASN A 461 26.18 -24.95 -7.94
CA ASN A 461 27.38 -24.41 -8.60
C ASN A 461 27.24 -24.49 -10.12
N GLY A 462 27.79 -23.53 -10.87
CA GLY A 462 27.63 -23.27 -12.32
C GLY A 462 27.87 -24.42 -13.33
N ARG A 463 28.00 -25.66 -12.86
CA ARG A 463 27.96 -26.91 -13.64
C ARG A 463 26.94 -27.94 -13.12
N PHE A 464 25.96 -27.55 -12.30
CA PHE A 464 24.96 -28.44 -11.68
C PHE A 464 25.59 -29.62 -10.92
N LYS A 465 26.65 -29.37 -10.14
CA LYS A 465 27.18 -30.39 -9.22
C LYS A 465 26.29 -30.46 -7.99
N HIS A 466 25.63 -31.60 -7.78
CA HIS A 466 24.72 -31.82 -6.66
C HIS A 466 25.52 -32.21 -5.40
N VAL A 467 25.69 -31.27 -4.48
CA VAL A 467 26.22 -31.56 -3.14
C VAL A 467 25.05 -31.55 -2.16
N PRO A 468 24.69 -32.69 -1.53
CA PRO A 468 23.68 -32.71 -0.48
C PRO A 468 24.17 -31.88 0.71
N ILE A 469 23.39 -30.89 1.11
CA ILE A 469 23.67 -30.11 2.31
C ILE A 469 22.89 -30.74 3.46
N ALA A 470 23.60 -31.29 4.44
CA ALA A 470 23.03 -31.92 5.63
C ALA A 470 22.93 -30.96 6.83
N ASN A 471 23.47 -29.73 6.72
CA ASN A 471 23.58 -28.78 7.82
C ASN A 471 23.48 -27.35 7.26
N LEU A 472 22.74 -26.46 7.93
CA LEU A 472 22.57 -25.05 7.55
C LEU A 472 23.50 -24.12 8.35
N ASP A 473 24.61 -24.63 8.90
CA ASP A 473 25.57 -23.86 9.70
C ASP A 473 24.89 -23.08 10.85
N GLY A 474 23.89 -23.69 11.51
CA GLY A 474 23.14 -23.07 12.61
C GLY A 474 22.02 -22.11 12.17
N HIS A 475 21.68 -22.06 10.88
CA HIS A 475 20.59 -21.24 10.36
C HIS A 475 19.25 -21.98 10.35
N SER A 476 18.17 -21.22 10.42
CA SER A 476 16.79 -21.66 10.19
C SER A 476 16.32 -21.15 8.84
N LEU A 477 15.71 -22.03 8.05
CA LEU A 477 15.15 -21.68 6.75
C LEU A 477 13.64 -21.59 6.84
N PHE A 478 13.03 -20.50 6.36
CA PHE A 478 11.58 -20.38 6.21
C PHE A 478 11.22 -20.49 4.73
N VAL A 479 10.32 -21.41 4.40
CA VAL A 479 9.88 -21.70 3.03
C VAL A 479 8.39 -21.35 2.88
N GLY A 480 8.10 -20.38 2.03
CA GLY A 480 6.75 -20.02 1.60
C GLY A 480 6.55 -20.21 0.10
N LYS A 481 5.29 -20.21 -0.36
CA LYS A 481 4.94 -20.36 -1.78
C LYS A 481 5.51 -19.24 -2.67
N ASN A 482 5.68 -18.03 -2.12
CA ASN A 482 6.10 -16.84 -2.86
C ASN A 482 7.45 -16.27 -2.40
N HIS A 483 7.90 -16.63 -1.19
CA HIS A 483 9.12 -16.09 -0.56
C HIS A 483 9.76 -17.17 0.31
N SER A 484 11.08 -17.20 0.38
CA SER A 484 11.84 -18.02 1.32
C SER A 484 12.97 -17.18 1.91
N ILE A 485 13.31 -17.39 3.19
CA ILE A 485 14.32 -16.62 3.90
C ILE A 485 15.16 -17.53 4.81
N LEU A 486 16.48 -17.35 4.80
CA LEU A 486 17.42 -18.04 5.68
C LEU A 486 17.90 -17.07 6.77
N VAL A 487 17.77 -17.45 8.05
CA VAL A 487 18.13 -16.61 9.20
C VAL A 487 19.01 -17.38 10.19
N LEU A 488 19.89 -16.70 10.93
CA LEU A 488 20.69 -17.35 11.97
C LEU A 488 19.82 -17.65 13.20
N ALA A 489 19.66 -18.93 13.57
CA ALA A 489 18.70 -19.35 14.60
C ALA A 489 18.97 -18.72 15.97
N SER A 490 20.25 -18.52 16.32
CA SER A 490 20.67 -17.93 17.60
C SER A 490 20.21 -16.48 17.80
N LYS A 491 19.84 -15.77 16.72
CA LYS A 491 19.35 -14.38 16.79
C LYS A 491 17.85 -14.28 17.06
N TYR A 492 17.09 -15.38 16.94
CA TYR A 492 15.63 -15.35 17.02
C TYR A 492 15.11 -16.35 18.06
N PRO A 493 14.58 -15.88 19.19
CA PRO A 493 14.00 -16.74 20.21
C PRO A 493 12.90 -17.63 19.62
N GLY A 494 13.04 -18.95 19.76
CA GLY A 494 12.08 -19.94 19.25
C GLY A 494 12.44 -20.55 17.89
N CYS A 495 13.43 -20.02 17.18
CA CYS A 495 14.01 -20.65 15.99
C CYS A 495 15.02 -21.72 16.39
N ARG A 496 14.98 -22.87 15.71
CA ARG A 496 15.93 -23.95 15.91
C ARG A 496 16.98 -23.98 14.81
N PRO A 497 18.26 -24.17 15.15
CA PRO A 497 19.30 -24.31 14.15
C PRO A 497 18.98 -25.51 13.25
N ASN A 498 19.42 -25.43 12.00
CA ASN A 498 19.33 -26.51 11.02
C ASN A 498 17.91 -27.01 10.77
N SER A 499 16.93 -26.11 10.86
CA SER A 499 15.51 -26.42 10.73
C SER A 499 14.84 -25.63 9.61
N ILE A 500 13.91 -26.27 8.90
CA ILE A 500 13.11 -25.72 7.81
C ILE A 500 11.67 -25.52 8.30
N TYR A 501 11.22 -24.28 8.36
CA TYR A 501 9.86 -23.89 8.68
C TYR A 501 9.04 -23.71 7.40
N PHE A 502 7.89 -24.35 7.28
CA PHE A 502 7.05 -24.27 6.09
C PHE A 502 5.56 -24.30 6.44
N SER A 503 4.73 -23.75 5.55
CA SER A 503 3.27 -23.76 5.70
C SER A 503 2.64 -24.75 4.73
N THR A 504 1.78 -25.62 5.24
CA THR A 504 0.95 -26.49 4.39
C THR A 504 -0.36 -25.79 4.07
N ALA A 505 -0.35 -24.89 3.07
CA ALA A 505 -1.58 -24.37 2.49
C ALA A 505 -1.97 -25.23 1.27
N PRO A 506 -3.26 -25.64 1.12
CA PRO A 506 -3.69 -26.38 -0.07
C PRO A 506 -3.29 -25.63 -1.35
N THR A 507 -2.83 -26.37 -2.34
CA THR A 507 -2.09 -25.86 -3.50
C THR A 507 -2.92 -25.03 -4.47
N GLU A 508 -4.26 -25.05 -4.41
CA GLU A 508 -5.08 -24.27 -5.35
C GLU A 508 -6.37 -23.74 -4.70
N PRO A 509 -6.49 -22.41 -4.48
CA PRO A 509 -7.75 -21.79 -4.04
C PRO A 509 -8.86 -21.87 -5.11
N TRP A 510 -8.50 -22.04 -6.38
CA TRP A 510 -9.42 -21.85 -7.52
C TRP A 510 -10.18 -23.13 -7.94
N ARG A 511 -9.69 -24.34 -7.60
CA ARG A 511 -10.32 -25.61 -8.01
C ARG A 511 -11.42 -26.12 -7.08
N LEU A 512 -11.61 -25.55 -5.90
CA LEU A 512 -12.55 -26.06 -4.89
C LEU A 512 -13.84 -25.25 -4.87
N ARG A 513 -14.56 -25.22 -6.01
CA ARG A 513 -15.81 -24.46 -6.16
C ARG A 513 -17.07 -25.15 -5.60
N HIS A 514 -16.97 -26.33 -4.97
CA HIS A 514 -18.16 -27.18 -4.79
C HIS A 514 -18.46 -27.80 -3.43
N GLU A 515 -17.70 -27.60 -2.35
CA GLU A 515 -18.04 -28.24 -1.06
C GLU A 515 -17.99 -27.27 0.13
N ASN A 516 -19.17 -27.03 0.72
CA ASN A 516 -19.48 -25.92 1.61
C ASN A 516 -19.10 -26.11 3.10
N ASN A 517 -18.21 -27.03 3.48
CA ASN A 517 -18.02 -27.34 4.92
C ASN A 517 -16.62 -27.86 5.35
N LEU A 518 -15.52 -27.38 4.76
CA LEU A 518 -14.19 -27.76 5.24
C LEU A 518 -13.67 -26.79 6.33
N LYS A 519 -13.35 -27.35 7.51
CA LYS A 519 -12.53 -26.68 8.54
C LYS A 519 -11.09 -26.58 8.02
N TYR A 520 -10.53 -25.37 7.98
CA TYR A 520 -9.12 -25.17 7.60
C TYR A 520 -8.29 -24.89 8.86
N GLU A 521 -7.26 -25.69 9.07
CA GLU A 521 -6.29 -25.49 10.14
C GLU A 521 -4.94 -25.16 9.49
N PHE A 522 -4.50 -23.89 9.60
CA PHE A 522 -3.18 -23.50 9.11
C PHE A 522 -2.13 -23.99 10.10
N LYS A 523 -1.27 -24.93 9.68
CA LYS A 523 -0.18 -25.45 10.51
C LYS A 523 1.15 -24.98 9.95
N ILE A 524 1.94 -24.33 10.80
CA ILE A 524 3.37 -24.15 10.53
C ILE A 524 4.04 -25.46 10.96
N GLN A 525 4.87 -26.00 10.08
CA GLN A 525 5.63 -27.21 10.34
C GLN A 525 7.11 -26.86 10.35
N GLU A 526 7.86 -27.46 11.26
CA GLU A 526 9.31 -27.41 11.33
C GLU A 526 9.85 -28.79 10.98
N PHE A 527 10.75 -28.87 10.01
CA PHE A 527 11.52 -30.07 9.66
C PHE A 527 12.98 -29.84 10.03
N ASN A 528 13.52 -30.63 10.96
CA ASN A 528 14.93 -30.53 11.33
C ASN A 528 15.80 -31.41 10.41
N LEU A 529 16.86 -30.82 9.86
CA LEU A 529 17.74 -31.49 8.89
C LEU A 529 18.72 -32.48 9.53
N GLU A 530 19.02 -32.33 10.82
CA GLU A 530 19.98 -33.19 11.52
C GLU A 530 19.36 -34.54 11.91
N ASP A 531 18.14 -34.51 12.46
CA ASP A 531 17.46 -35.71 12.97
C ASP A 531 16.24 -36.14 12.13
N GLY A 532 15.86 -35.35 11.13
CA GLY A 532 14.70 -35.61 10.27
C GLY A 532 13.35 -35.49 10.98
N SER A 533 13.32 -34.91 12.19
CA SER A 533 12.09 -34.76 12.98
C SER A 533 11.18 -33.67 12.42
N ILE A 534 9.87 -33.88 12.61
CA ILE A 534 8.83 -32.90 12.23
C ILE A 534 8.10 -32.43 13.48
N ARG A 535 8.01 -31.11 13.66
CA ARG A 535 7.20 -30.48 14.69
C ARG A 535 6.10 -29.65 14.09
N TYR A 536 4.95 -29.66 14.75
CA TYR A 536 3.76 -28.93 14.33
C TYR A 536 3.52 -27.78 15.30
N TYR A 537 3.42 -26.58 14.75
CA TYR A 537 3.01 -25.37 15.45
C TYR A 537 1.57 -25.04 15.01
N SER A 538 0.61 -25.18 15.92
CA SER A 538 -0.78 -24.81 15.62
C SER A 538 -0.90 -23.30 15.54
N THR A 539 -1.47 -22.78 14.46
CA THR A 539 -2.04 -21.43 14.48
C THR A 539 -3.54 -21.51 14.81
N VAL A 540 -4.06 -20.45 15.43
CA VAL A 540 -5.42 -20.27 15.93
C VAL A 540 -6.48 -20.95 15.04
N GLU A 541 -7.37 -21.77 15.63
CA GLU A 541 -8.54 -22.32 14.95
C GLU A 541 -9.38 -21.17 14.36
N THR A 542 -9.29 -20.97 13.04
CA THR A 542 -10.11 -19.99 12.33
C THR A 542 -11.33 -20.71 11.75
N ARG A 543 -12.45 -20.71 12.50
CA ARG A 543 -13.76 -21.07 11.94
C ARG A 543 -14.18 -19.97 10.95
N THR A 544 -13.94 -20.17 9.66
CA THR A 544 -14.33 -19.21 8.63
C THR A 544 -14.95 -19.91 7.43
N SER A 545 -16.16 -19.50 7.05
CA SER A 545 -16.87 -19.97 5.86
C SER A 545 -16.25 -19.39 4.58
N PHE A 546 -16.43 -20.10 3.46
CA PHE A 546 -15.73 -19.91 2.18
C PHE A 546 -15.84 -18.49 1.58
N GLN A 547 -16.87 -17.70 1.96
CA GLN A 547 -17.02 -16.31 1.50
C GLN A 547 -15.94 -15.35 2.07
N ASN A 548 -15.21 -15.74 3.13
CA ASN A 548 -14.18 -14.91 3.75
C ASN A 548 -12.74 -15.24 3.30
N ILE A 549 -12.54 -16.25 2.43
CA ILE A 549 -11.20 -16.74 2.06
C ILE A 549 -10.54 -15.91 0.94
N LEU A 550 -11.30 -15.13 0.17
CA LEU A 550 -10.72 -14.17 -0.79
C LEU A 550 -9.98 -13.00 -0.12
N ALA A 551 -10.06 -12.86 1.21
CA ALA A 551 -9.45 -11.78 1.98
C ALA A 551 -8.26 -12.21 2.87
N VAL A 552 -7.90 -13.50 2.88
CA VAL A 552 -6.79 -13.99 3.73
C VAL A 552 -5.61 -14.36 2.82
N ALA A 553 -4.74 -13.39 2.55
CA ALA A 553 -3.34 -13.73 2.35
C ALA A 553 -2.91 -14.55 3.56
N GLY A 554 -2.40 -15.77 3.34
CA GLY A 554 -1.95 -16.63 4.43
C GLY A 554 -1.02 -15.86 5.38
N PRO A 555 -0.95 -16.21 6.67
CA PRO A 555 -0.07 -15.51 7.60
C PRO A 555 1.35 -15.50 7.03
N VAL A 556 1.81 -14.32 6.63
CA VAL A 556 3.22 -14.07 6.39
C VAL A 556 3.88 -14.25 7.76
N PRO A 557 4.92 -15.08 7.90
CA PRO A 557 5.62 -15.25 9.17
C PRO A 557 6.18 -13.88 9.60
N TRP A 558 5.52 -13.25 10.57
CA TRP A 558 6.08 -12.14 11.32
C TRP A 558 6.76 -12.74 12.56
N ILE A 559 8.08 -12.72 12.58
CA ILE A 559 8.82 -12.93 13.83
C ILE A 559 8.64 -11.64 14.63
N VAL A 560 7.74 -11.66 15.61
CA VAL A 560 7.68 -10.63 16.66
C VAL A 560 8.84 -10.92 17.61
N PRO A 561 9.85 -10.05 17.75
CA PRO A 561 10.84 -10.21 18.80
C PRO A 561 10.12 -10.13 20.15
N SER A 562 10.22 -11.17 20.97
CA SER A 562 9.73 -11.09 22.35
C SER A 562 10.63 -10.11 23.11
N MET A 563 10.17 -8.88 23.33
CA MET A 563 10.75 -8.07 24.40
C MET A 563 10.19 -8.61 25.72
N LYS A 564 11.03 -9.32 26.47
CA LYS A 564 10.78 -9.58 27.88
C LYS A 564 10.83 -8.23 28.60
N PHE A 565 9.78 -7.95 29.37
CA PHE A 565 9.69 -6.80 30.27
C PHE A 565 10.83 -6.75 31.28
#